data_AF-A0A6J0IKQ3-F1
#
_entry.id   AF-A0A6J0IKQ3-F1
#
_cell.length_a   1.000
_cell.length_b   1.000
_cell.length_c   1.000
_cell.angle_alpha   90.00
_cell.angle_beta   90.00
_cell.angle_gamma   90.00
#
_symmetry.space_group_name_H-M   'P 1'
#
loop_
_entity.id
_entity.type
_entity.pdbx_description
1 polymer ?
#
loop_
_entity_poly.entity_id
_entity_poly.type
_entity_poly.pdbx_seq_one_letter_code
_entity_poly.pdbx_strand_id
1 'polypeptide(L)'
;MAVPPTYSDLGKSARDVFNKGYGFGMVKLELKTKSTSGVDFTATGSSNTDTGKASGSLETKYKMKEHGLTFTQKWNTDNTLGTEVAVEDQLAGGLKVALDTTFVPNTGKKSAKLKTSYKREYINVGCNIDIDLAGPTVYGWAVLGYEGWLAGYQMAFDTAKYKLSQNNFALGYKAGDFQLHTNVNDGTEFGGSIYQKVNNNVETSVNLAWTAGSNNTRFGIAAKYQLDDKTSLVGKVNNASLIGLGYTHVLRPGVKLTVSGLIDGKNFNAGGHKVGLGFELEA
;
A
#
# COMPACT_ATOMS: atom_id res chain seq x y z
N MET A 1 -13.46 12.26 -18.82
CA MET A 1 -11.99 12.19 -18.67
C MET A 1 -11.63 11.58 -17.32
N ALA A 2 -10.41 11.09 -17.11
CA ALA A 2 -10.12 10.23 -15.96
C ALA A 2 -9.96 11.02 -14.65
N VAL A 3 -10.54 10.50 -13.57
CA VAL A 3 -10.28 10.97 -12.20
C VAL A 3 -8.86 10.54 -11.81
N PRO A 4 -7.97 11.47 -11.42
CA PRO A 4 -6.62 11.10 -11.02
C PRO A 4 -6.61 10.30 -9.70
N PRO A 5 -5.58 9.47 -9.46
CA PRO A 5 -5.44 8.73 -8.22
C PRO A 5 -5.16 9.66 -7.03
N THR A 6 -5.20 9.13 -5.82
CA THR A 6 -4.69 9.85 -4.64
C THR A 6 -3.17 10.04 -4.76
N TYR A 7 -2.60 11.01 -4.04
CA TYR A 7 -1.15 11.20 -4.04
C TYR A 7 -0.40 9.92 -3.65
N SER A 8 -0.91 9.21 -2.63
CA SER A 8 -0.33 7.95 -2.16
C SER A 8 -0.47 6.79 -3.15
N ASP A 9 -1.33 6.89 -4.16
CA ASP A 9 -1.53 5.89 -5.21
C ASP A 9 -0.76 6.22 -6.51
N LEU A 10 -0.05 7.36 -6.59
CA LEU A 10 0.87 7.61 -7.69
C LEU A 10 1.98 6.54 -7.73
N GLY A 11 2.26 5.98 -8.90
CA GLY A 11 3.20 4.87 -9.07
C GLY A 11 2.78 3.56 -8.37
N LYS A 12 1.51 3.39 -8.01
CA LYS A 12 1.03 2.17 -7.34
C LYS A 12 1.25 0.91 -8.17
N SER A 13 0.98 0.96 -9.48
CA SER A 13 1.21 -0.20 -10.37
C SER A 13 2.66 -0.66 -10.34
N ALA A 14 3.62 0.28 -10.39
CA ALA A 14 5.03 -0.05 -10.28
C ALA A 14 5.36 -0.69 -8.92
N ARG A 15 4.87 -0.11 -7.81
CA ARG A 15 5.07 -0.62 -6.45
C ARG A 15 4.43 -1.99 -6.25
N ASP A 16 3.26 -2.23 -6.83
CA ASP A 16 2.55 -3.50 -6.72
C ASP A 16 3.36 -4.67 -7.29
N VAL A 17 4.07 -4.47 -8.42
CA VAL A 17 4.97 -5.48 -9.00
C VAL A 17 6.14 -5.80 -8.05
N PHE A 18 6.63 -4.84 -7.27
CA PHE A 18 7.71 -5.06 -6.30
C PHE A 18 7.24 -5.67 -4.97
N ASN A 19 5.96 -5.55 -4.62
CA ASN A 19 5.46 -5.85 -3.27
C ASN A 19 4.49 -7.04 -3.22
N LYS A 20 3.64 -7.23 -4.22
CA LYS A 20 2.65 -8.32 -4.25
C LYS A 20 3.31 -9.64 -4.66
N GLY A 21 2.86 -10.74 -4.06
CA GLY A 21 3.41 -12.08 -4.30
C GLY A 21 4.70 -12.39 -3.52
N TYR A 22 5.09 -11.51 -2.59
CA TYR A 22 6.24 -11.70 -1.72
C TYR A 22 5.83 -11.70 -0.24
N GLY A 23 6.40 -12.62 0.54
CA GLY A 23 6.17 -12.77 1.98
C GLY A 23 7.42 -13.20 2.73
N PHE A 24 8.58 -12.65 2.36
CA PHE A 24 9.89 -13.13 2.82
C PHE A 24 10.01 -13.19 4.36
N GLY A 25 10.45 -14.33 4.87
CA GLY A 25 10.70 -14.53 6.30
C GLY A 25 9.42 -14.58 7.15
N MET A 26 8.27 -14.83 6.52
CA MET A 26 6.99 -14.89 7.21
C MET A 26 6.14 -16.06 6.71
N VAL A 27 5.43 -16.69 7.63
CA VAL A 27 4.29 -17.57 7.34
C VAL A 27 3.02 -16.76 7.60
N LYS A 28 2.26 -16.46 6.54
CA LYS A 28 1.04 -15.66 6.59
C LYS A 28 -0.18 -16.53 6.25
N LEU A 29 -1.24 -16.40 7.02
CA LEU A 29 -2.57 -16.94 6.75
C LEU A 29 -3.56 -15.77 6.69
N GLU A 30 -4.34 -15.69 5.65
CA GLU A 30 -5.39 -14.68 5.47
C GLU A 30 -6.70 -15.40 5.13
N LEU A 31 -7.73 -15.17 5.94
CA LEU A 31 -9.08 -15.68 5.74
C LEU A 31 -10.02 -14.51 5.50
N LYS A 32 -10.66 -14.49 4.34
CA LYS A 32 -11.69 -13.54 3.96
C LYS A 32 -13.01 -14.28 3.87
N THR A 33 -14.01 -13.79 4.60
CA THR A 33 -15.38 -14.31 4.50
C THR A 33 -16.36 -13.18 4.35
N LYS A 34 -17.50 -13.46 3.74
CA LYS A 34 -18.61 -12.51 3.64
C LYS A 34 -19.88 -13.08 4.22
N SER A 35 -20.49 -12.37 5.17
CA SER A 35 -21.78 -12.78 5.73
C SER A 35 -22.92 -12.55 4.75
N THR A 36 -24.02 -13.30 4.93
CA THR A 36 -25.28 -13.08 4.21
C THR A 36 -25.87 -11.69 4.47
N SER A 37 -25.60 -11.11 5.65
CA SER A 37 -25.95 -9.73 6.00
C SER A 37 -25.06 -8.66 5.35
N GLY A 38 -24.06 -9.04 4.55
CA GLY A 38 -23.20 -8.11 3.81
C GLY A 38 -22.00 -7.56 4.58
N VAL A 39 -21.61 -8.21 5.68
CA VAL A 39 -20.42 -7.88 6.47
C VAL A 39 -19.22 -8.66 5.91
N ASP A 40 -18.18 -7.95 5.51
CA ASP A 40 -16.91 -8.52 5.09
C ASP A 40 -16.04 -8.75 6.36
N PHE A 41 -15.58 -9.97 6.60
CA PHE A 41 -14.62 -10.30 7.65
C PHE A 41 -13.27 -10.66 7.03
N THR A 42 -12.18 -10.17 7.61
CA THR A 42 -10.82 -10.50 7.21
C THR A 42 -10.01 -10.80 8.46
N ALA A 43 -9.68 -12.08 8.67
CA ALA A 43 -8.77 -12.51 9.73
C ALA A 43 -7.40 -12.78 9.12
N THR A 44 -6.36 -12.17 9.67
CA THR A 44 -4.98 -12.37 9.23
C THR A 44 -4.14 -12.85 10.41
N GLY A 45 -3.33 -13.87 10.20
CA GLY A 45 -2.28 -14.30 11.11
C GLY A 45 -0.94 -14.31 10.39
N SER A 46 0.12 -13.87 11.05
CA SER A 46 1.48 -13.99 10.53
C SER A 46 2.46 -14.39 11.61
N SER A 47 3.40 -15.26 11.25
CA SER A 47 4.53 -15.62 12.11
C SER A 47 5.83 -15.28 11.39
N ASN A 48 6.72 -14.56 12.07
CA ASN A 48 8.03 -14.22 11.54
C ASN A 48 9.00 -15.39 11.81
N THR A 49 9.61 -15.92 10.75
CA THR A 49 10.46 -17.13 10.84
C THR A 49 11.80 -16.87 11.53
N ASP A 50 12.28 -15.62 11.52
CA ASP A 50 13.57 -15.26 12.10
C ASP A 50 13.45 -15.06 13.63
N THR A 51 12.33 -14.49 14.08
CA THR A 51 12.12 -14.09 15.49
C THR A 51 11.15 -14.98 16.25
N GLY A 52 10.37 -15.83 15.55
CA GLY A 52 9.29 -16.63 16.13
C GLY A 52 8.08 -15.81 16.59
N LYS A 53 8.08 -14.48 16.42
CA LYS A 53 6.96 -13.63 16.83
C LYS A 53 5.76 -13.85 15.92
N ALA A 54 4.63 -14.14 16.54
CA ALA A 54 3.34 -14.23 15.88
C ALA A 54 2.51 -12.97 16.14
N SER A 55 1.78 -12.52 15.13
CA SER A 55 0.81 -11.44 15.20
C SER A 55 -0.46 -11.82 14.46
N GLY A 56 -1.57 -11.24 14.89
CA GLY A 56 -2.85 -11.44 14.25
C GLY A 56 -3.67 -10.16 14.20
N SER A 57 -4.58 -10.10 13.24
CA SER A 57 -5.56 -9.05 13.12
C SER A 57 -6.91 -9.58 12.63
N LEU A 58 -7.97 -8.93 13.09
CA LEU A 58 -9.34 -9.13 12.64
C LEU A 58 -9.86 -7.78 12.15
N GLU A 59 -10.29 -7.73 10.89
CA GLU A 59 -11.00 -6.58 10.31
C GLU A 59 -12.43 -7.01 9.97
N THR A 60 -13.40 -6.22 10.43
CA THR A 60 -14.82 -6.35 10.11
C THR A 60 -15.25 -5.09 9.37
N LYS A 61 -15.78 -5.22 8.16
CA LYS A 61 -16.24 -4.10 7.35
C LYS A 61 -17.70 -4.28 6.97
N TYR A 62 -18.53 -3.32 7.38
CA TYR A 62 -19.94 -3.27 7.04
C TYR A 62 -20.22 -2.07 6.14
N LYS A 63 -20.85 -2.32 4.98
CA LYS A 63 -21.15 -1.29 3.98
C LYS A 63 -22.66 -1.11 3.84
N MET A 64 -23.17 0.01 4.34
CA MET A 64 -24.54 0.45 4.12
C MET A 64 -24.60 1.25 2.81
N LYS A 65 -24.71 0.55 1.69
CA LYS A 65 -24.66 1.15 0.35
C LYS A 65 -25.73 2.24 0.14
N GLU A 66 -26.92 2.05 0.70
CA GLU A 66 -28.04 3.01 0.60
C GLU A 66 -27.68 4.40 1.14
N HIS A 67 -26.81 4.46 2.15
CA HIS A 67 -26.42 5.69 2.84
C HIS A 67 -24.97 6.09 2.57
N GLY A 68 -24.29 5.43 1.61
CA GLY A 68 -22.87 5.66 1.33
C GLY A 68 -21.94 5.46 2.54
N LEU A 69 -22.42 4.77 3.58
CA LEU A 69 -21.74 4.64 4.88
C LEU A 69 -20.98 3.32 4.93
N THR A 70 -19.73 3.38 5.38
CA THR A 70 -18.88 2.22 5.65
C THR A 70 -18.39 2.28 7.08
N PHE A 71 -18.67 1.23 7.84
CA PHE A 71 -18.14 1.02 9.18
C PHE A 71 -17.06 -0.06 9.13
N THR A 72 -15.86 0.24 9.61
CA THR A 72 -14.77 -0.72 9.69
C THR A 72 -14.26 -0.81 11.11
N GLN A 73 -14.29 -2.00 11.70
CA GLN A 73 -13.67 -2.30 12.98
C GLN A 73 -12.41 -3.13 12.75
N LYS A 74 -11.31 -2.76 13.40
CA LYS A 74 -10.06 -3.51 13.39
C LYS A 74 -9.65 -3.85 14.81
N TRP A 75 -9.14 -5.04 15.00
CA TRP A 75 -8.54 -5.47 16.25
C TRP A 75 -7.27 -6.28 15.94
N ASN A 76 -6.23 -6.13 16.76
CA ASN A 76 -5.01 -6.90 16.61
C ASN A 76 -4.56 -7.52 17.94
N THR A 77 -3.58 -8.43 17.85
CA THR A 77 -3.04 -9.15 19.02
C THR A 77 -2.31 -8.26 20.02
N ASP A 78 -1.94 -7.02 19.64
CA ASP A 78 -1.38 -6.02 20.53
C ASP A 78 -2.47 -5.23 21.29
N ASN A 79 -3.71 -5.71 21.24
CA ASN A 79 -4.92 -5.08 21.79
C ASN A 79 -5.25 -3.71 21.20
N THR A 80 -4.70 -3.34 20.04
CA THR A 80 -5.07 -2.09 19.39
C THR A 80 -6.44 -2.24 18.72
N LEU A 81 -7.38 -1.39 19.12
CA LEU A 81 -8.72 -1.30 18.55
C LEU A 81 -8.78 -0.11 17.60
N GLY A 82 -9.20 -0.34 16.36
CA GLY A 82 -9.42 0.68 15.35
C GLY A 82 -10.90 0.72 14.95
N THR A 83 -11.47 1.91 14.85
CA THR A 83 -12.83 2.13 14.34
C THR A 83 -12.80 3.23 13.30
N GLU A 84 -13.16 2.89 12.07
CA GLU A 84 -13.28 3.84 10.96
C GLU A 84 -14.75 3.93 10.52
N VAL A 85 -15.28 5.15 10.48
CA VAL A 85 -16.60 5.48 9.94
C VAL A 85 -16.40 6.38 8.73
N ALA A 86 -16.78 5.92 7.55
CA ALA A 86 -16.61 6.65 6.30
C ALA A 86 -17.95 6.89 5.59
N VAL A 87 -18.18 8.10 5.13
CA VAL A 87 -19.30 8.50 4.29
C VAL A 87 -18.76 8.93 2.93
N GLU A 88 -19.29 8.36 1.86
CA GLU A 88 -18.91 8.67 0.49
C GLU A 88 -20.15 9.07 -0.34
N ASP A 89 -19.99 10.07 -1.20
CA ASP A 89 -20.96 10.53 -2.20
C ASP A 89 -22.31 11.07 -1.66
N GLN A 90 -22.42 11.36 -0.35
CA GLN A 90 -23.67 11.87 0.25
C GLN A 90 -23.88 13.39 0.10
N LEU A 91 -22.86 14.20 0.39
CA LEU A 91 -22.98 15.67 0.30
C LEU A 91 -22.71 16.18 -1.12
N ALA A 92 -21.74 15.55 -1.80
CA ALA A 92 -21.37 15.84 -3.17
C ALA A 92 -20.75 14.59 -3.80
N GLY A 93 -21.03 14.34 -5.08
CA GLY A 93 -20.41 13.26 -5.82
C GLY A 93 -18.89 13.40 -5.86
N GLY A 94 -18.19 12.36 -5.44
CA GLY A 94 -16.73 12.32 -5.30
C GLY A 94 -16.20 12.76 -3.94
N LEU A 95 -17.04 13.26 -3.03
CA LEU A 95 -16.63 13.59 -1.66
C LEU A 95 -16.65 12.34 -0.78
N LYS A 96 -15.57 12.15 -0.02
CA LYS A 96 -15.46 11.13 1.02
C LYS A 96 -14.95 11.77 2.30
N VAL A 97 -15.63 11.51 3.40
CA VAL A 97 -15.24 11.93 4.74
C VAL A 97 -15.16 10.68 5.61
N ALA A 98 -14.06 10.47 6.31
CA ALA A 98 -13.88 9.36 7.21
C ALA A 98 -13.29 9.80 8.54
N LEU A 99 -13.85 9.30 9.64
CA LEU A 99 -13.30 9.42 10.98
C LEU A 99 -12.73 8.08 11.39
N ASP A 100 -11.42 8.03 11.58
CA ASP A 100 -10.65 6.86 12.01
C ASP A 100 -10.18 7.09 13.44
N THR A 101 -10.52 6.19 14.36
CA THR A 101 -10.16 6.29 15.78
C THR A 101 -9.40 5.05 16.18
N THR A 102 -8.33 5.22 16.95
CA THR A 102 -7.53 4.12 17.47
C THR A 102 -7.42 4.23 18.98
N PHE A 103 -7.59 3.10 19.66
CA PHE A 103 -7.46 2.98 21.11
C PHE A 103 -6.57 1.79 21.46
N VAL A 104 -5.58 2.03 22.31
CA VAL A 104 -4.67 1.01 22.84
C VAL A 104 -4.93 0.86 24.34
N PRO A 105 -5.74 -0.13 24.78
CA PRO A 105 -6.10 -0.31 26.19
C PRO A 105 -4.90 -0.42 27.11
N ASN A 106 -3.86 -1.15 26.68
CA ASN A 106 -2.65 -1.39 27.48
C ASN A 106 -1.92 -0.10 27.89
N THR A 107 -1.98 0.95 27.07
CA THR A 107 -1.28 2.22 27.33
C THR A 107 -2.25 3.38 27.60
N GLY A 108 -3.54 3.18 27.40
CA GLY A 108 -4.54 4.24 27.38
C GLY A 108 -4.43 5.18 26.18
N LYS A 109 -3.49 4.98 25.25
CA LYS A 109 -3.27 5.88 24.11
C LYS A 109 -4.49 5.89 23.21
N LYS A 110 -4.95 7.10 22.88
CA LYS A 110 -6.04 7.36 21.94
C LYS A 110 -5.53 8.26 20.83
N SER A 111 -5.90 7.96 19.60
CA SER A 111 -5.68 8.85 18.47
C SER A 111 -6.91 8.88 17.58
N ALA A 112 -7.12 9.99 16.89
CA ALA A 112 -8.17 10.15 15.91
C ALA A 112 -7.57 10.73 14.62
N LYS A 113 -8.12 10.36 13.47
CA LYS A 113 -7.74 10.89 12.17
C LYS A 113 -9.01 11.24 11.41
N LEU A 114 -9.17 12.50 11.05
CA LEU A 114 -10.23 12.96 10.16
C LEU A 114 -9.68 12.99 8.74
N LYS A 115 -10.13 12.10 7.87
CA LYS A 115 -9.73 12.01 6.47
C LYS A 115 -10.83 12.59 5.59
N THR A 116 -10.51 13.60 4.79
CA THR A 116 -11.43 14.17 3.81
C THR A 116 -10.78 14.10 2.45
N SER A 117 -11.49 13.62 1.43
CA SER A 117 -11.00 13.62 0.07
C SER A 117 -12.12 13.96 -0.89
N TYR A 118 -11.81 14.74 -1.92
CA TYR A 118 -12.73 15.10 -2.98
C TYR A 118 -12.09 14.81 -4.33
N LYS A 119 -12.77 14.01 -5.14
CA LYS A 119 -12.32 13.60 -6.46
C LYS A 119 -13.31 14.06 -7.53
N ARG A 120 -12.79 14.62 -8.62
CA ARG A 120 -13.54 14.99 -9.82
C ARG A 120 -12.67 14.72 -11.05
N GLU A 121 -13.22 14.90 -12.24
CA GLU A 121 -12.41 14.89 -13.45
C GLU A 121 -11.23 15.87 -13.29
N TYR A 122 -10.03 15.42 -13.66
CA TYR A 122 -8.76 16.14 -13.55
C TYR A 122 -8.23 16.46 -12.15
N ILE A 123 -9.01 16.34 -11.09
CA ILE A 123 -8.59 16.79 -9.76
C ILE A 123 -8.92 15.74 -8.70
N ASN A 124 -7.96 15.44 -7.84
CA ASN A 124 -8.16 14.66 -6.62
C ASN A 124 -7.42 15.34 -5.47
N VAL A 125 -8.15 15.81 -4.48
CA VAL A 125 -7.59 16.52 -3.32
C VAL A 125 -7.98 15.81 -2.04
N GLY A 126 -7.14 15.91 -1.04
CA GLY A 126 -7.48 15.43 0.29
C GLY A 126 -6.75 16.14 1.41
N CYS A 127 -7.35 16.05 2.57
CA CYS A 127 -6.86 16.60 3.82
C CYS A 127 -7.09 15.57 4.92
N ASN A 128 -6.03 15.13 5.58
CA ASN A 128 -6.10 14.27 6.75
C ASN A 128 -5.60 15.05 7.96
N ILE A 129 -6.41 15.09 9.03
CA ILE A 129 -6.03 15.73 10.29
C ILE A 129 -5.80 14.60 11.29
N ASP A 130 -4.54 14.37 11.64
CA ASP A 130 -4.16 13.42 12.67
C ASP A 130 -4.16 14.14 14.03
N ILE A 131 -4.96 13.65 14.97
CA ILE A 131 -5.10 14.15 16.33
C ILE A 131 -4.44 13.13 17.25
N ASP A 132 -3.24 13.46 17.73
CA ASP A 132 -2.52 12.75 18.79
C ASP A 132 -2.35 13.66 20.02
N LEU A 133 -1.95 13.08 21.15
CA LEU A 133 -1.68 13.78 22.42
C LEU A 133 -0.62 14.88 22.29
N ALA A 134 0.29 14.76 21.32
CA ALA A 134 1.35 15.74 21.06
C ALA A 134 0.89 16.97 20.27
N GLY A 135 -0.35 16.98 19.77
CA GLY A 135 -0.92 18.06 18.96
C GLY A 135 -1.32 17.59 17.55
N PRO A 136 -2.25 18.30 16.88
CA PRO A 136 -2.71 17.94 15.55
C PRO A 136 -1.61 18.06 14.48
N THR A 137 -1.58 17.12 13.53
CA THR A 137 -0.81 17.26 12.29
C THR A 137 -1.75 17.27 11.11
N VAL A 138 -1.65 18.28 10.26
CA VAL A 138 -2.49 18.43 9.07
C VAL A 138 -1.71 17.96 7.86
N TYR A 139 -2.22 16.94 7.18
CA TYR A 139 -1.69 16.41 5.94
C TYR A 139 -2.57 16.84 4.78
N GLY A 140 -2.06 17.67 3.89
CA GLY A 140 -2.75 18.08 2.67
C GLY A 140 -2.14 17.39 1.45
N TRP A 141 -2.95 17.01 0.48
CA TRP A 141 -2.46 16.56 -0.81
C TRP A 141 -3.41 16.92 -1.95
N ALA A 142 -2.86 17.10 -3.14
CA ALA A 142 -3.59 17.39 -4.35
C ALA A 142 -2.92 16.70 -5.53
N VAL A 143 -3.72 16.16 -6.44
CA VAL A 143 -3.27 15.57 -7.70
C VAL A 143 -4.09 16.15 -8.83
N LEU A 144 -3.40 16.76 -9.78
CA LEU A 144 -3.96 17.25 -11.03
C LEU A 144 -3.62 16.25 -12.13
N GLY A 145 -4.58 15.93 -12.99
CA GLY A 145 -4.38 15.11 -14.17
C GLY A 145 -4.76 15.87 -15.42
N TYR A 146 -3.97 15.76 -16.49
CA TYR A 146 -4.30 16.35 -17.79
C TYR A 146 -3.61 15.56 -18.92
N GLU A 147 -4.36 15.09 -19.92
CA GLU A 147 -3.81 14.34 -21.08
C GLU A 147 -2.78 13.25 -20.72
N GLY A 148 -3.06 12.46 -19.67
CA GLY A 148 -2.17 11.40 -19.18
C GLY A 148 -1.09 11.86 -18.20
N TRP A 149 -0.76 13.15 -18.16
CA TRP A 149 0.12 13.73 -17.14
C TRP A 149 -0.58 13.79 -15.79
N LEU A 150 0.20 13.59 -14.73
CA LEU A 150 -0.22 13.65 -13.34
C LEU A 150 0.77 14.52 -12.56
N ALA A 151 0.30 15.57 -11.91
CA ALA A 151 1.09 16.41 -11.03
C ALA A 151 0.52 16.32 -9.61
N GLY A 152 1.33 15.82 -8.68
CA GLY A 152 0.97 15.61 -7.29
C GLY A 152 1.75 16.53 -6.36
N TYR A 153 1.07 17.03 -5.34
CA TYR A 153 1.67 17.74 -4.22
C TYR A 153 1.16 17.14 -2.91
N GLN A 154 2.04 16.94 -1.94
CA GLN A 154 1.70 16.52 -0.58
C GLN A 154 2.49 17.34 0.43
N MET A 155 1.81 17.75 1.48
CA MET A 155 2.39 18.49 2.59
C MET A 155 1.92 17.92 3.92
N ALA A 156 2.75 18.10 4.95
CA ALA A 156 2.38 17.86 6.34
C ALA A 156 2.79 19.05 7.21
N PHE A 157 1.88 19.55 8.03
CA PHE A 157 2.09 20.67 8.94
C PHE A 157 1.88 20.24 10.39
N ASP A 158 2.94 20.30 11.19
CA ASP A 158 2.93 20.01 12.63
C ASP A 158 2.50 21.29 13.37
N THR A 159 1.27 21.29 13.90
CA THR A 159 0.70 22.48 14.56
C THR A 159 1.34 22.78 15.90
N ALA A 160 1.92 21.78 16.58
CA ALA A 160 2.61 21.98 17.86
C ALA A 160 3.97 22.65 17.67
N LYS A 161 4.66 22.34 16.57
CA LYS A 161 5.98 22.92 16.24
C LYS A 161 5.92 24.13 15.31
N TYR A 162 4.73 24.47 14.80
CA TYR A 162 4.54 25.51 13.78
C TYR A 162 5.48 25.33 12.58
N LYS A 163 5.67 24.08 12.16
CA LYS A 163 6.66 23.72 11.13
C LYS A 163 6.04 22.80 10.09
N LEU A 164 6.39 23.06 8.83
CA LEU A 164 6.17 22.12 7.73
C LEU A 164 7.09 20.91 7.92
N SER A 165 6.51 19.75 8.20
CA SER A 165 7.24 18.51 8.49
C SER A 165 7.46 17.65 7.26
N GLN A 166 6.62 17.79 6.23
CA GLN A 166 6.80 17.11 4.93
C GLN A 166 6.41 18.03 3.78
N ASN A 167 7.17 17.97 2.70
CA ASN A 167 6.94 18.70 1.47
C ASN A 167 7.36 17.85 0.26
N ASN A 168 6.38 17.17 -0.35
CA ASN A 168 6.62 16.19 -1.39
C ASN A 168 5.97 16.63 -2.70
N PHE A 169 6.71 16.49 -3.79
CA PHE A 169 6.24 16.72 -5.15
C PHE A 169 6.30 15.43 -5.95
N ALA A 170 5.34 15.22 -6.82
CA ALA A 170 5.33 14.09 -7.73
C ALA A 170 4.92 14.52 -9.14
N LEU A 171 5.59 13.98 -10.14
CA LEU A 171 5.21 14.10 -11.55
C LEU A 171 5.13 12.69 -12.13
N GLY A 172 4.04 12.40 -12.81
CA GLY A 172 3.82 11.13 -13.47
C GLY A 172 3.20 11.30 -14.84
N TYR A 173 3.31 10.24 -15.63
CA TYR A 173 2.66 10.14 -16.92
C TYR A 173 2.08 8.73 -17.05
N LYS A 174 0.83 8.63 -17.46
CA LYS A 174 0.11 7.38 -17.63
C LYS A 174 -0.37 7.28 -19.07
N ALA A 175 0.22 6.34 -19.79
CA ALA A 175 -0.28 5.86 -21.07
C ALA A 175 -1.05 4.53 -20.88
N GLY A 176 -1.49 3.93 -21.99
CA GLY A 176 -2.25 2.67 -21.95
C GLY A 176 -1.43 1.50 -21.40
N ASP A 177 -0.19 1.35 -21.84
CA ASP A 177 0.70 0.23 -21.56
C ASP A 177 1.82 0.57 -20.58
N PHE A 178 2.15 1.86 -20.38
CA PHE A 178 3.21 2.27 -19.45
C PHE A 178 2.78 3.39 -18.48
N GLN A 179 3.44 3.43 -17.33
CA GLN A 179 3.31 4.52 -16.36
C GLN A 179 4.71 4.94 -15.90
N LEU A 180 4.98 6.24 -15.99
CA LEU A 180 6.13 6.89 -15.39
C LEU A 180 5.68 7.59 -14.12
N HIS A 181 6.46 7.48 -13.06
CA HIS A 181 6.24 8.23 -11.83
C HIS A 181 7.58 8.68 -11.26
N THR A 182 7.67 9.95 -10.91
CA THR A 182 8.82 10.56 -10.27
C THR A 182 8.33 11.34 -9.07
N ASN A 183 9.13 11.38 -8.01
CA ASN A 183 8.82 12.12 -6.81
C ASN A 183 10.09 12.69 -6.18
N VAL A 184 9.90 13.81 -5.46
CA VAL A 184 10.92 14.45 -4.65
C VAL A 184 10.31 14.66 -3.28
N ASN A 185 10.90 14.06 -2.25
CA ASN A 185 10.48 14.22 -0.87
C ASN A 185 11.44 15.16 -0.15
N ASP A 186 10.90 16.21 0.45
CA ASP A 186 11.62 17.22 1.25
C ASP A 186 12.83 17.85 0.53
N GLY A 187 12.85 17.81 -0.81
CA GLY A 187 13.98 18.30 -1.63
C GLY A 187 15.27 17.47 -1.50
N THR A 188 15.24 16.33 -0.79
CA THR A 188 16.44 15.55 -0.47
C THR A 188 16.37 14.11 -0.96
N GLU A 189 15.19 13.48 -0.97
CA GLU A 189 15.02 12.12 -1.49
C GLU A 189 14.31 12.15 -2.83
N PHE A 190 14.95 11.55 -3.83
CA PHE A 190 14.42 11.48 -5.19
C PHE A 190 14.04 10.03 -5.48
N GLY A 191 12.87 9.84 -6.07
CA GLY A 191 12.36 8.55 -6.49
C GLY A 191 11.85 8.60 -7.92
N GLY A 192 11.95 7.47 -8.60
CA GLY A 192 11.52 7.28 -9.96
C GLY A 192 11.11 5.84 -10.18
N SER A 193 9.97 5.61 -10.81
CA SER A 193 9.51 4.27 -11.17
C SER A 193 8.88 4.26 -12.54
N ILE A 194 9.12 3.17 -13.26
CA ILE A 194 8.53 2.89 -14.56
C ILE A 194 7.78 1.57 -14.42
N TYR A 195 6.50 1.57 -14.77
CA TYR A 195 5.70 0.37 -14.93
C TYR A 195 5.42 0.17 -16.41
N GLN A 196 5.51 -1.07 -16.88
CA GLN A 196 5.16 -1.43 -18.24
C GLN A 196 4.39 -2.74 -18.25
N LYS A 197 3.20 -2.73 -18.85
CA LYS A 197 2.46 -3.94 -19.20
C LYS A 197 2.91 -4.38 -20.59
N VAL A 198 3.92 -5.24 -20.64
CA VAL A 198 4.56 -5.70 -21.88
C VAL A 198 3.56 -6.49 -22.74
N ASN A 199 2.75 -7.34 -22.11
CA ASN A 199 1.63 -8.05 -22.75
C ASN A 199 0.58 -8.46 -21.68
N ASN A 200 -0.36 -9.33 -22.03
CA ASN A 200 -1.40 -9.78 -21.10
C ASN A 200 -0.87 -10.66 -19.95
N ASN A 201 0.33 -11.23 -20.11
CA ASN A 201 0.94 -12.16 -19.16
C ASN A 201 2.15 -11.56 -18.44
N VAL A 202 2.79 -10.54 -19.01
CA VAL A 202 4.05 -9.96 -18.51
C VAL A 202 3.84 -8.51 -18.10
N GLU A 203 4.12 -8.22 -16.84
CA GLU A 203 4.22 -6.86 -16.31
C GLU A 203 5.64 -6.66 -15.77
N THR A 204 6.29 -5.56 -16.12
CA THR A 204 7.63 -5.20 -15.64
C THR A 204 7.60 -3.87 -14.91
N SER A 205 8.54 -3.70 -14.00
CA SER A 205 8.66 -2.52 -13.19
C SER A 205 10.12 -2.23 -12.89
N VAL A 206 10.50 -0.97 -12.99
CA VAL A 206 11.81 -0.48 -12.59
C VAL A 206 11.60 0.56 -11.51
N ASN A 207 12.42 0.52 -10.46
CA ASN A 207 12.39 1.52 -9.39
C ASN A 207 13.80 2.03 -9.14
N LEU A 208 13.92 3.33 -8.97
CA LEU A 208 15.16 4.05 -8.78
C LEU A 208 14.95 5.07 -7.67
N ALA A 209 15.88 5.14 -6.73
CA ALA A 209 15.84 6.10 -5.65
C ALA A 209 17.26 6.55 -5.30
N TRP A 210 17.43 7.84 -5.02
CA TRP A 210 18.70 8.40 -4.55
C TRP A 210 18.46 9.52 -3.55
N THR A 211 19.48 9.85 -2.77
CA THR A 211 19.43 10.92 -1.78
C THR A 211 20.45 11.99 -2.15
N ALA A 212 20.03 13.26 -2.16
CA ALA A 212 20.92 14.40 -2.39
C ALA A 212 22.10 14.38 -1.41
N GLY A 213 23.30 14.65 -1.92
CA GLY A 213 24.53 14.58 -1.13
C GLY A 213 25.07 13.16 -0.89
N SER A 214 24.41 12.12 -1.41
CA SER A 214 24.93 10.75 -1.42
C SER A 214 25.24 10.27 -2.83
N ASN A 215 26.36 9.57 -3.00
CA ASN A 215 26.68 8.87 -4.26
C ASN A 215 25.97 7.51 -4.38
N ASN A 216 25.18 7.12 -3.37
CA ASN A 216 24.52 5.82 -3.35
C ASN A 216 23.16 5.90 -4.04
N THR A 217 23.03 5.21 -5.18
CA THR A 217 21.74 5.02 -5.86
C THR A 217 21.19 3.66 -5.49
N ARG A 218 19.89 3.57 -5.23
CA ARG A 218 19.16 2.31 -5.07
C ARG A 218 18.39 2.05 -6.36
N PHE A 219 18.60 0.90 -6.94
CA PHE A 219 17.97 0.51 -8.20
C PHE A 219 17.44 -0.91 -8.10
N GLY A 220 16.23 -1.13 -8.60
CA GLY A 220 15.63 -2.44 -8.68
C GLY A 220 14.85 -2.65 -9.97
N ILE A 221 14.81 -3.90 -10.40
CA ILE A 221 13.99 -4.37 -11.51
C ILE A 221 13.08 -5.47 -10.96
N ALA A 222 11.81 -5.45 -11.31
CA ALA A 222 10.86 -6.48 -11.00
C ALA A 222 10.05 -6.87 -12.23
N ALA A 223 9.62 -8.12 -12.26
CA ALA A 223 8.76 -8.66 -13.28
C ALA A 223 7.72 -9.57 -12.63
N LYS A 224 6.51 -9.52 -13.16
CA LYS A 224 5.43 -10.44 -12.86
C LYS A 224 5.07 -11.16 -14.17
N TYR A 225 4.99 -12.47 -14.09
CA TYR A 225 4.67 -13.36 -15.19
C TYR A 225 3.48 -14.25 -14.83
N GLN A 226 2.38 -14.10 -15.56
CA GLN A 226 1.21 -14.96 -15.48
C GLN A 226 1.46 -16.19 -16.37
N LEU A 227 1.81 -17.31 -15.74
CA LEU A 227 2.12 -18.56 -16.44
C LEU A 227 0.86 -19.19 -17.04
N ASP A 228 -0.23 -19.17 -16.28
CA ASP A 228 -1.56 -19.66 -16.66
C ASP A 228 -2.62 -18.94 -15.79
N ASP A 229 -3.92 -19.21 -15.96
CA ASP A 229 -5.00 -18.53 -15.22
C ASP A 229 -4.96 -18.72 -13.69
N LYS A 230 -4.23 -19.73 -13.19
CA LYS A 230 -4.11 -20.10 -11.78
C LYS A 230 -2.73 -19.82 -11.19
N THR A 231 -1.72 -19.57 -12.02
CA THR A 231 -0.32 -19.51 -11.59
C THR A 231 0.34 -18.21 -12.02
N SER A 232 0.98 -17.53 -11.07
CA SER A 232 1.79 -16.34 -11.34
C SER A 232 3.15 -16.43 -10.67
N LEU A 233 4.18 -16.06 -11.41
CA LEU A 233 5.55 -15.90 -10.94
C LEU A 233 5.85 -14.42 -10.77
N VAL A 234 6.57 -14.07 -9.70
CA VAL A 234 7.11 -12.73 -9.50
C VAL A 234 8.59 -12.83 -9.20
N GLY A 235 9.39 -11.96 -9.82
CA GLY A 235 10.84 -11.93 -9.68
C GLY A 235 11.31 -10.50 -9.55
N LYS A 236 12.22 -10.22 -8.61
CA LYS A 236 12.83 -8.90 -8.47
C LYS A 236 14.30 -9.01 -8.11
N VAL A 237 15.08 -8.06 -8.59
CA VAL A 237 16.50 -7.93 -8.28
C VAL A 237 16.81 -6.48 -7.96
N ASN A 238 17.81 -6.24 -7.12
CA ASN A 238 18.30 -4.89 -6.87
C ASN A 238 19.83 -4.81 -6.92
N ASN A 239 20.35 -3.59 -6.94
CA ASN A 239 21.79 -3.32 -6.97
C ASN A 239 22.53 -3.61 -5.65
N ALA A 240 21.83 -4.09 -4.62
CA ALA A 240 22.44 -4.68 -3.43
C ALA A 240 22.67 -6.20 -3.59
N SER A 241 22.42 -6.75 -4.79
CA SER A 241 22.49 -8.18 -5.12
C SER A 241 21.45 -9.03 -4.38
N LEU A 242 20.31 -8.45 -3.98
CA LEU A 242 19.19 -9.21 -3.45
C LEU A 242 18.29 -9.69 -4.57
N ILE A 243 17.99 -10.99 -4.59
CA ILE A 243 17.12 -11.64 -5.58
C ILE A 243 15.88 -12.15 -4.86
N GLY A 244 14.72 -11.60 -5.20
CA GLY A 244 13.43 -12.01 -4.67
C GLY A 244 12.64 -12.81 -5.69
N LEU A 245 12.17 -13.99 -5.31
CA LEU A 245 11.33 -14.86 -6.12
C LEU A 245 10.01 -15.12 -5.38
N GLY A 246 8.92 -15.23 -6.12
CA GLY A 246 7.61 -15.58 -5.62
C GLY A 246 6.85 -16.44 -6.62
N TYR A 247 6.18 -17.46 -6.13
CA TYR A 247 5.34 -18.38 -6.86
C TYR A 247 3.97 -18.37 -6.19
N THR A 248 2.93 -17.97 -6.90
CA THR A 248 1.55 -18.00 -6.40
C THR A 248 0.73 -18.93 -7.26
N HIS A 249 -0.01 -19.84 -6.64
CA HIS A 249 -0.87 -20.81 -7.31
C HIS A 249 -2.23 -20.94 -6.63
N VAL A 250 -3.28 -20.95 -7.44
CA VAL A 250 -4.66 -21.18 -7.00
C VAL A 250 -4.92 -22.68 -6.93
N LEU A 251 -4.86 -23.25 -5.73
CA LEU A 251 -5.05 -24.69 -5.50
C LEU A 251 -6.48 -25.14 -5.81
N ARG A 252 -7.46 -24.31 -5.44
CA ARG A 252 -8.89 -24.46 -5.75
C ARG A 252 -9.57 -23.09 -5.69
N PRO A 253 -10.79 -22.92 -6.22
CA PRO A 253 -11.52 -21.67 -6.06
C PRO A 253 -11.55 -21.23 -4.58
N GLY A 254 -11.17 -19.98 -4.32
CA GLY A 254 -11.07 -19.44 -2.96
C GLY A 254 -9.83 -19.85 -2.16
N VAL A 255 -8.89 -20.65 -2.69
CA VAL A 255 -7.66 -21.02 -1.97
C VAL A 255 -6.42 -20.75 -2.81
N LYS A 256 -5.56 -19.86 -2.31
CA LYS A 256 -4.29 -19.49 -2.95
C LYS A 256 -3.12 -19.81 -2.03
N LEU A 257 -2.09 -20.40 -2.62
CA LEU A 257 -0.81 -20.65 -1.98
C LEU A 257 0.25 -19.77 -2.63
N THR A 258 1.00 -19.04 -1.82
CA THR A 258 2.14 -18.23 -2.23
C THR A 258 3.40 -18.75 -1.54
N VAL A 259 4.42 -19.09 -2.30
CA VAL A 259 5.77 -19.42 -1.80
C VAL A 259 6.70 -18.33 -2.28
N SER A 260 7.54 -17.79 -1.40
CA SER A 260 8.49 -16.74 -1.77
C SER A 260 9.85 -16.95 -1.14
N GLY A 261 10.91 -16.51 -1.82
CA GLY A 261 12.29 -16.64 -1.39
C GLY A 261 13.06 -15.36 -1.66
N LEU A 262 13.82 -14.87 -0.68
CA LEU A 262 14.79 -13.80 -0.84
C LEU A 262 16.19 -14.39 -0.70
N ILE A 263 16.99 -14.26 -1.74
CA ILE A 263 18.36 -14.76 -1.81
C ILE A 263 19.31 -13.55 -1.74
N ASP A 264 20.29 -13.63 -0.85
CA ASP A 264 21.39 -12.67 -0.78
C ASP A 264 22.51 -13.16 -1.69
N GLY A 265 22.65 -12.50 -2.85
CA GLY A 265 23.66 -12.83 -3.84
C GLY A 265 25.09 -12.53 -3.39
N LYS A 266 25.31 -11.64 -2.40
CA LYS A 266 26.65 -11.41 -1.84
C LYS A 266 27.07 -12.53 -0.90
N ASN A 267 26.10 -13.10 -0.19
CA ASN A 267 26.31 -14.15 0.81
C ASN A 267 25.73 -15.50 0.38
N PHE A 268 25.77 -15.82 -0.91
CA PHE A 268 25.10 -17.00 -1.47
C PHE A 268 25.49 -18.32 -0.77
N ASN A 269 26.77 -18.47 -0.41
CA ASN A 269 27.25 -19.66 0.30
C ASN A 269 27.09 -19.60 1.83
N ALA A 270 26.94 -18.39 2.39
CA ALA A 270 26.93 -18.14 3.83
C ALA A 270 25.52 -18.03 4.43
N GLY A 271 24.48 -17.96 3.59
CA GLY A 271 23.08 -17.92 4.00
C GLY A 271 22.50 -16.50 4.01
N GLY A 272 21.65 -16.19 4.99
CA GLY A 272 20.86 -14.95 5.02
C GLY A 272 19.67 -14.96 4.05
N HIS A 273 19.35 -16.13 3.49
CA HIS A 273 18.18 -16.31 2.64
C HIS A 273 16.91 -16.39 3.49
N LYS A 274 15.83 -15.81 2.99
CA LYS A 274 14.53 -15.83 3.67
C LYS A 274 13.54 -16.60 2.84
N VAL A 275 12.77 -17.48 3.48
CA VAL A 275 11.65 -18.18 2.85
C VAL A 275 10.36 -17.66 3.46
N GLY A 276 9.33 -17.55 2.64
CA GLY A 276 8.02 -17.07 3.01
C GLY A 276 6.92 -17.96 2.46
N LEU A 277 5.88 -18.17 3.26
CA LEU A 277 4.69 -18.92 2.88
C LEU A 277 3.45 -18.07 3.14
N GLY A 278 2.54 -18.01 2.18
CA GLY A 278 1.28 -17.30 2.26
C GLY A 278 0.13 -18.23 1.89
N PHE A 279 -0.89 -18.30 2.73
CA PHE A 279 -2.14 -18.97 2.44
C PHE A 279 -3.27 -17.95 2.49
N GLU A 280 -3.97 -17.78 1.37
CA GLU A 280 -5.17 -16.95 1.29
C GLU A 280 -6.39 -17.84 1.06
N LEU A 281 -7.38 -17.71 1.93
CA LEU A 281 -8.66 -18.40 1.93
C LEU A 281 -9.76 -17.36 1.75
N GLU A 282 -10.60 -17.52 0.74
CA GLU A 282 -11.71 -16.63 0.41
C GLU A 282 -12.98 -17.47 0.26
N ALA A 283 -14.02 -17.10 1.03
CA ALA A 283 -15.31 -17.79 1.07
C ALA A 283 -16.50 -16.81 1.06
#